data_AF-A0A813MCR8-F1
#
_entry.id   AF-A0A813MCR8-F1
#
_cell.length_a   1.000
_cell.length_b   1.000
_cell.length_c   1.000
_cell.angle_alpha   90.00
_cell.angle_beta   90.00
_cell.angle_gamma   90.00
#
_symmetry.space_group_name_H-M   'P 1'
#
loop_
_entity.id
_entity.type
_entity.pdbx_description
1 polymer ?
#
loop_
_entity_poly.entity_id
_entity_poly.type
_entity_poly.pdbx_seq_one_letter_code
_entity_poly.pdbx_strand_id
1 'polypeptide(L)'
;MSKLEENSMPSKVSSKFETVLRNQLDLFDRNSSTLEDHQIVGRAESQIRVISDQIKFLKKQTIKILRNGVIENELLQTDCKVAKVGGSIYYHYKRVDGSKFLTILSPKDWGKEFPFDFLGAYKLDYDNTWVPYEENKIDKQSNLDGSIQAIRDIF
;
A
#
# COMPACT_ATOMS: atom_id res chain seq x y z
N MET A 1 31.57 -8.09 -27.89
CA MET A 1 31.05 -6.89 -27.20
C MET A 1 29.53 -6.90 -27.32
N SER A 2 28.89 -7.39 -26.28
CA SER A 2 27.43 -7.47 -26.13
C SER A 2 26.83 -6.07 -25.99
N LYS A 3 25.94 -5.68 -26.92
CA LYS A 3 24.96 -4.65 -26.60
C LYS A 3 23.82 -5.33 -25.87
N LEU A 4 23.70 -4.97 -24.59
CA LEU A 4 22.66 -5.40 -23.68
C LEU A 4 21.30 -5.01 -24.26
N GLU A 5 20.43 -6.01 -24.30
CA GLU A 5 18.99 -5.88 -24.45
C GLU A 5 18.46 -4.94 -23.36
N GLU A 6 17.94 -3.80 -23.77
CA GLU A 6 17.04 -3.02 -22.91
C GLU A 6 15.70 -3.75 -22.93
N ASN A 7 15.55 -4.65 -21.95
CA ASN A 7 14.36 -5.48 -21.72
C ASN A 7 13.10 -4.61 -21.68
N SER A 8 12.39 -4.60 -22.81
CA SER A 8 10.98 -4.30 -22.90
C SER A 8 10.21 -5.31 -22.05
N MET A 9 9.73 -4.88 -20.88
CA MET A 9 8.61 -5.55 -20.20
C MET A 9 7.57 -4.53 -19.74
N PRO A 10 6.28 -4.87 -19.92
CA PRO A 10 5.19 -3.92 -19.97
C PRO A 10 4.75 -3.57 -18.55
N SER A 11 4.75 -2.28 -18.20
CA SER A 11 4.01 -1.84 -17.03
C SER A 11 3.22 -0.60 -17.37
N LYS A 12 1.90 -0.77 -17.45
CA LYS A 12 0.91 -0.02 -16.67
C LYS A 12 -0.43 -0.11 -17.39
N VAL A 13 -1.37 -0.76 -16.72
CA VAL A 13 -2.79 -0.49 -16.88
C VAL A 13 -2.96 1.02 -16.71
N SER A 14 -3.04 1.76 -17.81
CA SER A 14 -3.41 3.17 -17.81
C SER A 14 -4.84 3.23 -17.29
N SER A 15 -5.09 3.96 -16.20
CA SER A 15 -6.44 4.06 -15.68
C SER A 15 -7.33 4.75 -16.70
N LYS A 16 -8.64 4.47 -16.66
CA LYS A 16 -9.63 5.08 -17.58
C LYS A 16 -9.52 6.61 -17.59
N PHE A 17 -9.16 7.20 -16.45
CA PHE A 17 -8.91 8.63 -16.28
C PHE A 17 -7.71 9.13 -17.10
N GLU A 18 -6.56 8.46 -17.00
CA GLU A 18 -5.34 8.81 -17.76
C GLU A 18 -5.55 8.72 -19.28
N THR A 19 -6.32 7.72 -19.72
CA THR A 19 -6.66 7.55 -21.15
C THR A 19 -7.60 8.65 -21.62
N VAL A 20 -8.61 9.01 -20.83
CA VAL A 20 -9.54 10.11 -21.16
C VAL A 20 -8.79 11.45 -21.23
N LEU A 21 -7.90 11.72 -20.29
CA LEU A 21 -7.13 12.96 -20.26
C LEU A 21 -6.18 13.09 -21.47
N ARG A 22 -5.45 12.03 -21.82
CA ARG A 22 -4.59 12.03 -23.01
C ARG A 22 -5.40 12.28 -24.27
N ASN A 23 -6.54 11.60 -24.43
CA ASN A 23 -7.38 11.79 -25.61
C ASN A 23 -7.87 13.25 -25.72
N GLN A 24 -8.25 13.88 -24.61
CA GLN A 24 -8.70 15.27 -24.62
C GLN A 24 -7.56 16.26 -24.93
N LEU A 25 -6.36 16.03 -24.38
CA LEU A 25 -5.18 16.84 -24.65
C LEU A 25 -4.70 16.70 -26.10
N ASP A 26 -4.65 15.48 -26.63
CA ASP A 26 -4.29 15.20 -28.02
C ASP A 26 -5.27 15.86 -29.00
N LEU A 27 -6.56 15.86 -28.69
CA LEU A 27 -7.57 16.57 -29.49
C LEU A 27 -7.37 18.08 -29.44
N PHE A 28 -7.01 18.64 -28.29
CA PHE A 28 -6.79 20.07 -28.12
C PHE A 28 -5.51 20.54 -28.83
N ASP A 29 -4.44 19.75 -28.76
CA ASP A 29 -3.18 20.02 -29.48
C ASP A 29 -3.38 19.97 -31.01
N ARG A 30 -4.15 19.00 -31.52
CA ARG A 30 -4.47 18.91 -32.96
C ARG A 30 -5.28 20.09 -33.51
N ASN A 31 -6.07 20.73 -32.66
CA ASN A 31 -6.88 21.90 -33.04
C ASN A 31 -6.15 23.23 -32.80
N SER A 32 -4.95 23.19 -32.21
CA SER A 32 -4.14 24.37 -31.94
C SER A 32 -3.48 24.87 -33.23
N SER A 33 -3.63 26.16 -33.52
CA SER A 33 -3.13 26.77 -34.77
C SER A 33 -1.97 27.74 -34.51
N THR A 34 -1.86 28.25 -33.28
CA THR A 34 -0.91 29.29 -32.90
C THR A 34 0.07 28.81 -31.84
N LEU A 35 1.22 29.50 -31.72
CA LEU A 35 2.20 29.22 -30.67
C LEU A 35 1.61 29.44 -29.27
N GLU A 36 0.71 30.41 -29.12
CA GLU A 36 0.03 30.69 -27.85
C GLU A 36 -0.89 29.53 -27.45
N ASP A 37 -1.60 28.93 -28.41
CA ASP A 37 -2.44 27.76 -28.18
C ASP A 37 -1.60 26.59 -27.63
N HIS A 38 -0.47 26.26 -28.28
CA HIS A 38 0.42 25.19 -27.82
C HIS A 38 1.01 25.47 -26.43
N GLN A 39 1.29 26.73 -26.08
CA GLN A 39 1.73 27.10 -24.72
C GLN A 39 0.62 26.88 -23.69
N ILE A 40 -0.64 27.16 -24.03
CA ILE A 40 -1.79 26.88 -23.17
C ILE A 40 -1.95 25.36 -22.97
N VAL A 41 -1.82 24.57 -24.04
CA VAL A 41 -1.86 23.10 -23.98
C VAL A 41 -0.77 22.58 -23.04
N GLY A 42 0.49 22.97 -23.24
CA GLY A 42 1.60 22.51 -22.41
C GLY A 42 1.45 22.87 -20.93
N ARG A 43 0.85 24.02 -20.61
CA ARG A 43 0.50 24.38 -19.21
C ARG A 43 -0.59 23.47 -18.65
N ALA A 44 -1.64 23.21 -19.43
CA ALA A 44 -2.72 22.29 -19.04
C ALA A 44 -2.18 20.87 -18.81
N GLU A 45 -1.32 20.37 -19.68
CA GLU A 45 -0.65 19.07 -19.53
C GLU A 45 0.15 18.98 -18.23
N SER A 46 0.93 20.02 -17.92
CA SER A 46 1.72 20.09 -16.69
C SER A 46 0.83 20.03 -15.45
N GLN A 47 -0.26 20.81 -15.42
CA GLN A 47 -1.22 20.80 -14.31
C GLN A 47 -1.92 19.44 -14.15
N ILE A 48 -2.33 18.82 -15.26
CA ILE A 48 -2.95 17.50 -15.25
C ILE A 48 -1.98 16.44 -14.74
N ARG A 49 -0.70 16.51 -15.10
CA ARG A 49 0.33 15.62 -14.56
C ARG A 49 0.42 15.73 -13.03
N VAL A 50 0.42 16.95 -12.50
CA VAL A 50 0.42 17.18 -11.04
C VAL A 50 -0.80 16.55 -10.38
N ILE A 51 -2.00 16.76 -10.94
CA ILE A 51 -3.25 16.18 -10.42
C ILE A 51 -3.20 14.64 -10.47
N SER A 52 -2.71 14.07 -11.57
CA SER A 52 -2.55 12.62 -11.70
C SER A 52 -1.64 12.03 -10.60
N ASP A 53 -0.53 12.69 -10.30
CA ASP A 53 0.38 12.24 -9.23
C ASP A 53 -0.27 12.36 -7.85
N GLN A 54 -1.07 13.40 -7.60
CA GLN A 54 -1.87 13.52 -6.38
C GLN A 54 -2.90 12.39 -6.26
N ILE A 55 -3.62 12.05 -7.32
CA ILE A 55 -4.59 10.94 -7.33
C ILE A 55 -3.87 9.61 -7.04
N LYS A 56 -2.73 9.36 -7.68
CA LYS A 56 -1.90 8.16 -7.42
C LYS A 56 -1.47 8.09 -5.97
N PHE A 57 -1.11 9.22 -5.37
CA PHE A 57 -0.75 9.31 -3.97
C PHE A 57 -1.95 8.98 -3.06
N LEU A 58 -3.10 9.61 -3.28
CA LEU A 58 -4.33 9.35 -2.52
C LEU A 58 -4.75 7.88 -2.61
N LYS A 59 -4.69 7.29 -3.80
CA LYS A 59 -4.96 5.85 -4.01
C LYS A 59 -4.07 4.97 -3.14
N LYS A 60 -2.77 5.26 -3.07
CA LYS A 60 -1.84 4.52 -2.21
C LYS A 60 -2.17 4.70 -0.73
N GLN A 61 -2.53 5.90 -0.30
CA GLN A 61 -2.92 6.18 1.09
C GLN A 61 -4.18 5.41 1.47
N THR A 62 -5.23 5.43 0.65
CA THR A 62 -6.47 4.69 0.93
C THR A 62 -6.22 3.19 1.07
N ILE A 63 -5.43 2.60 0.17
CA ILE A 63 -5.09 1.18 0.24
C ILE A 63 -4.31 0.87 1.53
N LYS A 64 -3.40 1.76 1.94
CA LYS A 64 -2.64 1.62 3.19
C LYS A 64 -3.58 1.66 4.41
N ILE A 65 -4.49 2.63 4.46
CA ILE A 65 -5.47 2.78 5.55
C ILE A 65 -6.34 1.52 5.69
N LEU A 66 -6.87 0.99 4.59
CA LEU A 66 -7.68 -0.22 4.62
C LEU A 66 -6.92 -1.45 5.12
N ARG A 67 -5.68 -1.61 4.67
CA ARG A 67 -4.82 -2.71 5.14
C ARG A 67 -4.53 -2.59 6.63
N ASN A 68 -4.20 -1.38 7.08
CA ASN A 68 -3.96 -1.11 8.49
C ASN A 68 -5.20 -1.43 9.33
N GLY A 69 -6.39 -1.00 8.92
CA GLY A 69 -7.63 -1.29 9.65
C GLY A 69 -7.94 -2.78 9.78
N VAL A 70 -7.64 -3.59 8.75
CA VAL A 70 -7.81 -5.05 8.86
C VAL A 70 -6.81 -5.67 9.82
N ILE A 71 -5.54 -5.24 9.76
CA ILE A 71 -4.50 -5.70 10.69
C ILE A 71 -4.86 -5.29 12.13
N GLU A 72 -5.27 -4.05 12.35
CA GLU A 72 -5.73 -3.56 13.65
C GLU A 72 -6.87 -4.40 14.20
N ASN A 73 -7.89 -4.67 13.39
CA ASN A 73 -9.01 -5.51 13.81
C ASN A 73 -8.56 -6.94 14.16
N GLU A 74 -7.65 -7.51 13.36
CA GLU A 74 -7.06 -8.82 13.64
C GLU A 74 -6.28 -8.82 14.97
N LEU A 75 -5.43 -7.82 15.20
CA LEU A 75 -4.65 -7.67 16.44
C LEU A 75 -5.54 -7.43 17.67
N LEU A 76 -6.65 -6.71 17.51
CA LEU A 76 -7.64 -6.51 18.56
C LEU A 76 -8.28 -7.84 18.97
N GLN A 77 -8.66 -8.67 18.01
CA GLN A 77 -9.31 -9.97 18.23
C GLN A 77 -8.34 -11.09 18.62
N THR A 78 -7.05 -10.93 18.35
CA THR A 78 -6.03 -11.96 18.62
C THR A 78 -5.80 -12.16 20.12
N ASP A 79 -5.72 -13.43 20.53
CA ASP A 79 -5.45 -13.82 21.91
C ASP A 79 -4.11 -13.25 22.40
N CYS A 80 -4.15 -12.59 23.55
CA CYS A 80 -2.96 -12.05 24.20
C CYS A 80 -2.84 -12.68 25.59
N LYS A 81 -1.70 -13.34 25.87
CA LYS A 81 -1.44 -13.92 27.19
C LYS A 81 -1.09 -12.87 28.26
N VAL A 82 -0.82 -11.65 27.83
CA VAL A 82 -0.43 -10.52 28.68
C VAL A 82 -1.45 -9.39 28.54
N ALA A 83 -1.60 -8.58 29.58
CA ALA A 83 -2.42 -7.37 29.48
C ALA A 83 -1.84 -6.43 28.42
N LYS A 84 -2.72 -5.88 27.58
CA LYS A 84 -2.35 -4.88 26.56
C LYS A 84 -2.11 -3.53 27.27
N VAL A 85 -0.87 -3.03 27.21
CA VAL A 85 -0.40 -1.81 27.86
C VAL A 85 0.14 -0.86 26.79
N GLY A 86 -0.40 0.36 26.75
CA GLY A 86 0.03 1.41 25.83
C GLY A 86 1.52 1.75 26.00
N GLY A 87 2.18 2.04 24.88
CA GLY A 87 3.62 2.28 24.76
C GLY A 87 4.46 1.01 24.54
N SER A 88 3.88 -0.19 24.67
CA SER A 88 4.62 -1.45 24.56
C SER A 88 4.64 -2.03 23.15
N ILE A 89 5.67 -2.81 22.85
CA ILE A 89 5.81 -3.55 21.59
C ILE A 89 5.32 -4.98 21.80
N TYR A 90 4.49 -5.43 20.86
CA TYR A 90 3.96 -6.78 20.79
C TYR A 90 4.37 -7.43 19.48
N TYR A 91 4.69 -8.71 19.56
CA TYR A 91 5.06 -9.56 18.45
C TYR A 91 3.92 -10.54 18.18
N HIS A 92 3.50 -10.60 16.92
CA HIS A 92 2.40 -11.41 16.42
C HIS A 92 2.95 -12.69 15.80
N TYR A 93 2.45 -13.83 16.27
CA TYR A 93 2.87 -15.15 15.82
C TYR A 93 1.69 -16.03 15.44
N LYS A 94 1.96 -17.00 14.56
CA LYS A 94 1.04 -18.08 14.22
C LYS A 94 1.61 -19.42 14.70
N ARG A 95 0.79 -20.19 15.40
CA ARG A 95 1.12 -21.55 15.82
C ARG A 95 0.90 -22.55 14.69
N VAL A 96 1.45 -23.75 14.86
CA VAL A 96 1.28 -24.88 13.94
C VAL A 96 -0.20 -25.28 13.77
N ASP A 97 -1.03 -25.11 14.81
CA ASP A 97 -2.48 -25.34 14.77
C ASP A 97 -3.26 -24.26 14.00
N GLY A 98 -2.60 -23.20 13.55
CA GLY A 98 -3.18 -22.08 12.84
C GLY A 98 -3.68 -20.94 13.73
N SER A 99 -3.70 -21.12 15.05
CA SER A 99 -4.07 -20.07 16.00
C SER A 99 -3.04 -18.95 16.03
N LYS A 100 -3.53 -17.72 16.16
CA LYS A 100 -2.72 -16.51 16.21
C LYS A 100 -2.67 -16.00 17.64
N PHE A 101 -1.53 -15.46 18.07
CA PHE A 101 -1.40 -14.89 19.40
C PHE A 101 -0.39 -13.74 19.45
N LEU A 102 -0.56 -12.86 20.44
CA LEU A 102 0.34 -11.75 20.74
C LEU A 102 1.15 -12.02 22.01
N THR A 103 2.40 -11.55 22.00
CA THR A 103 3.35 -11.63 23.11
C THR A 103 4.29 -10.43 23.10
N ILE A 104 5.00 -10.15 24.21
CA ILE A 104 6.03 -9.10 24.28
C ILE A 104 7.41 -9.65 23.86
N LEU A 105 7.56 -10.97 23.73
CA LEU A 105 8.82 -11.62 23.37
C LEU A 105 9.13 -11.49 21.87
N SER A 106 10.32 -10.99 21.56
CA SER A 106 10.79 -10.84 20.18
C SER A 106 11.28 -12.17 19.59
N PRO A 107 11.40 -12.32 18.26
CA PRO A 107 11.97 -13.51 17.62
C PRO A 107 13.36 -13.88 18.14
N LYS A 108 14.13 -12.91 18.65
CA LYS A 108 15.48 -13.12 19.19
C LYS A 108 15.48 -13.63 20.62
N ASP A 109 14.42 -13.35 21.37
CA ASP A 109 14.25 -13.81 22.75
C ASP A 109 13.75 -15.26 22.80
N TRP A 110 13.16 -15.72 21.69
CA TRP A 110 12.88 -17.13 21.48
C TRP A 110 14.18 -17.88 21.22
N GLY A 111 14.47 -18.87 22.05
CA GLY A 111 15.69 -19.68 21.96
C GLY A 111 15.78 -20.50 20.65
N LYS A 112 16.77 -21.39 20.57
CA LYS A 112 17.12 -22.14 19.34
C LYS A 112 15.99 -22.98 18.72
N GLU A 113 14.97 -23.36 19.50
CA GLU A 113 13.85 -24.17 19.03
C GLU A 113 12.54 -23.41 19.25
N PHE A 114 12.08 -22.72 18.21
CA PHE A 114 10.83 -21.98 18.24
C PHE A 114 9.96 -22.34 17.04
N PRO A 115 8.82 -23.02 17.24
CA PRO A 115 8.01 -23.57 16.15
C PRO A 115 6.87 -22.64 15.71
N PHE A 116 6.94 -21.33 15.95
CA PHE A 116 5.88 -20.40 15.55
C PHE A 116 6.35 -19.48 14.43
N ASP A 117 5.47 -19.25 13.46
CA ASP A 117 5.74 -18.35 12.34
C ASP A 117 5.61 -16.90 12.81
N PHE A 118 6.64 -16.10 12.55
CA PHE A 118 6.62 -14.67 12.86
C PHE A 118 5.82 -13.91 11.80
N LEU A 119 4.75 -13.23 12.22
CA LEU A 119 3.88 -12.45 11.33
C LEU A 119 4.20 -10.95 11.35
N GLY A 120 4.70 -10.42 12.46
CA GLY A 120 5.11 -9.03 12.54
C GLY A 120 5.23 -8.48 13.96
N ALA A 121 5.85 -7.29 14.08
CA ALA A 121 5.97 -6.55 15.33
C ALA A 121 5.12 -5.27 15.25
N TYR A 122 4.38 -4.98 16.32
CA TYR A 122 3.43 -3.88 16.42
C TYR A 122 3.56 -3.20 17.78
N LYS A 123 3.62 -1.87 17.78
CA LYS A 123 3.54 -1.05 18.99
C LYS A 123 2.08 -0.71 19.25
N LEU A 124 1.63 -0.90 20.47
CA LEU A 124 0.35 -0.36 20.93
C LEU A 124 0.62 1.05 21.46
N ASP A 125 0.09 2.09 20.82
CA ASP A 125 0.21 3.45 21.34
C ASP A 125 -0.78 3.71 22.48
N TYR A 126 -0.59 4.84 23.17
CA TYR A 126 -1.41 5.22 24.33
C TYR A 126 -2.89 5.49 24.01
N ASP A 127 -3.19 5.75 22.74
CA ASP A 127 -4.54 5.93 22.20
C ASP A 127 -5.20 4.60 21.80
N ASN A 128 -4.54 3.46 22.08
CA ASN A 128 -4.90 2.11 21.66
C ASN A 128 -4.81 1.84 20.14
N THR A 129 -4.10 2.69 19.40
CA THR A 129 -3.80 2.46 17.99
C THR A 129 -2.64 1.46 17.85
N TRP A 130 -2.74 0.51 16.92
CA TRP A 130 -1.65 -0.40 16.60
C TRP A 130 -0.80 0.16 15.46
N VAL A 131 0.48 0.38 15.72
CA VAL A 131 1.43 0.91 14.75
C VAL A 131 2.45 -0.18 14.41
N PRO A 132 2.72 -0.48 13.13
CA PRO A 132 3.79 -1.41 12.75
C PRO A 132 5.13 -0.92 13.32
N TYR A 133 5.80 -1.76 14.11
CA TYR A 133 7.10 -1.45 14.71
C TYR A 133 8.26 -1.82 13.79
N GLU A 134 8.13 -2.94 13.07
CA GLU A 134 9.05 -3.32 12.00
C GLU A 134 8.28 -3.47 10.69
N GLU A 135 8.89 -3.03 9.58
CA GLU A 135 8.32 -3.13 8.24
C GLU A 135 8.32 -4.60 7.79
N ASN A 136 7.31 -5.35 8.22
CA ASN A 136 7.15 -6.74 7.85
C ASN A 136 6.43 -6.87 6.52
N LYS A 137 6.86 -7.88 5.75
CA LYS A 137 6.26 -8.28 4.47
C LYS A 137 4.80 -8.64 4.75
N ILE A 138 3.90 -7.73 4.43
CA ILE A 138 2.46 -8.00 4.40
C ILE A 138 2.26 -9.07 3.32
N ASP A 139 2.25 -10.34 3.72
CA ASP A 139 1.98 -11.46 2.83
C ASP A 139 0.51 -11.41 2.40
N LYS A 140 0.32 -10.79 1.22
CA LYS A 140 -0.43 -11.21 0.02
C LYS A 140 -1.80 -11.90 0.09
N GLN A 141 -2.39 -12.21 1.24
CA GLN A 141 -3.70 -12.85 1.29
C GLN A 141 -4.60 -12.15 2.30
N SER A 142 -4.99 -10.93 1.97
CA SER A 142 -6.09 -10.25 2.64
C SER A 142 -7.37 -10.44 1.82
N ASN A 143 -8.47 -10.76 2.51
CA ASN A 143 -9.85 -10.75 2.00
C ASN A 143 -10.29 -9.38 1.39
N LEU A 144 -9.38 -8.39 1.37
CA LEU A 144 -9.54 -7.05 0.81
C LEU A 144 -9.22 -6.96 -0.68
N ASP A 145 -8.78 -8.03 -1.34
CA ASP A 145 -8.39 -7.95 -2.76
C ASP A 145 -9.53 -7.39 -3.64
N GLY A 146 -10.79 -7.70 -3.31
CA GLY A 146 -11.97 -7.10 -3.95
C GLY A 146 -12.10 -5.59 -3.70
N SER A 147 -11.97 -5.12 -2.45
CA SER A 147 -12.04 -3.69 -2.10
C SER A 147 -10.85 -2.90 -2.65
N ILE A 148 -9.66 -3.49 -2.66
CA ILE A 148 -8.46 -2.92 -3.27
C ILE A 148 -8.66 -2.82 -4.77
N GLN A 149 -9.28 -3.82 -5.40
CA GLN A 149 -9.61 -3.77 -6.83
C GLN A 149 -10.64 -2.69 -7.14
N ALA A 150 -11.70 -2.55 -6.34
CA ALA A 150 -12.68 -1.48 -6.50
C ALA A 150 -12.04 -0.08 -6.41
N ILE A 151 -11.13 0.15 -5.46
CA ILE A 151 -10.35 1.41 -5.39
C ILE A 151 -9.44 1.58 -6.60
N ARG A 152 -8.93 0.48 -7.16
CA ARG A 152 -8.17 0.55 -8.42
C ARG A 152 -9.02 0.94 -9.61
N ASP A 153 -10.30 0.62 -9.59
CA ASP A 153 -11.22 0.85 -10.70
C ASP A 153 -11.91 2.24 -10.61
N ILE A 154 -12.05 2.81 -9.41
CA ILE A 154 -12.56 4.18 -9.19
C ILE A 154 -11.58 5.25 -9.73
N PHE A 155 -10.27 5.01 -9.64
CA PHE A 155 -9.20 5.98 -9.98
C PHE A 155 -8.21 5.44 -11.01
#